data_AF-A0AA97HM46-F1
#
_entry.id   AF-A0AA97HM46-F1
#
_cell.length_a   1.000
_cell.length_b   1.000
_cell.length_c   1.000
_cell.angle_alpha   90.00
_cell.angle_beta   90.00
_cell.angle_gamma   90.00
#
_symmetry.space_group_name_H-M   'P 1'
#
loop_
_entity.id
_entity.type
_entity.pdbx_description
1 polymer ?
#
loop_
_entity_poly.entity_id
_entity_poly.type
_entity_poly.pdbx_seq_one_letter_code
_entity_poly.pdbx_strand_id
1 'polypeptide(L)'
;MKILKFRAISLGLALVAALAHPLGVTVAQAQVPTPTVQQAQAVDMSALRSHLAAQDWQAADAETRRLLDPWLHPGGNILGPGLVTNVPPEVLKTLDQLWVEASGGRFGFSVQQRIWAEVSAQHPNDSSLAAKAFGDRVGWTRPPGREDPTFIAGDWLTEMELNSSLNAPVGHLPWAGVSWAQISRLFQVESCGSCTIDAMYVQGARFNQYIPILYSWVETALALTVPDVGSWQRPQLARTIDLKSLYPEAQCPITPVSSAISPNGAVVAIGSHSYAPGCPSRGESTLALWNAQRGNRIITLHRGPALAASAQGNPPQEPVGQGDRIVGDVANAIAFTPDSQLVAAGMSYGVVRLWSATTGEPVRTFEGHRYAVRAIALSPTGQTLASASADHTVKLWDLQTGRLLQTISIPAASGIVHTLRFSPNGQRLATATDQNTLQLWEVPSGRLIRTLVDRAGNGIAPLPLAFSPDGTTLATGDADNSLKFWSAATGARQLTLTVHEPLRHLAYSPNGERLATSDGTTARLWNLATRETVHFIPLNQTAGHHIQPTNLGQVAFSADGQTLATHTLLLPLTDSEPIPRQGITLWSVATGQPLAQLHEVGPFQFSPRGDFLLAQGQTMQIWQPYSGLVRSGL
;
A
#
# COMPACT_ATOMS: atom_id res chain seq x y z
N MET A 1 39.45 -76.56 28.90
CA MET A 1 38.68 -77.55 28.12
C MET A 1 37.32 -77.71 28.79
N LYS A 2 36.21 -77.37 28.10
CA LYS A 2 34.81 -77.89 28.25
C LYS A 2 34.23 -77.99 29.70
N ILE A 3 33.01 -77.57 30.07
CA ILE A 3 31.75 -77.43 29.34
C ILE A 3 30.61 -77.10 30.34
N LEU A 4 29.54 -76.47 29.82
CA LEU A 4 28.12 -76.44 30.23
C LEU A 4 27.68 -75.71 31.53
N LYS A 5 26.81 -74.68 31.43
CA LYS A 5 25.33 -74.61 31.24
C LYS A 5 24.57 -75.05 32.52
N PHE A 6 23.51 -74.40 33.03
CA PHE A 6 22.26 -73.86 32.45
C PHE A 6 21.61 -72.83 33.43
N ARG A 7 21.14 -71.65 32.97
CA ARG A 7 19.76 -71.07 32.96
C ARG A 7 18.76 -71.53 34.04
N ALA A 8 17.81 -70.75 34.58
CA ALA A 8 17.50 -69.30 34.68
C ALA A 8 16.18 -69.19 35.49
N ILE A 9 16.03 -68.27 36.46
CA ILE A 9 14.74 -67.97 37.14
C ILE A 9 14.65 -66.47 37.54
N SER A 10 13.43 -65.92 37.39
CA SER A 10 12.73 -64.82 38.08
C SER A 10 13.07 -63.32 37.91
N LEU A 11 12.00 -62.62 37.48
CA LEU A 11 11.42 -61.32 37.89
C LEU A 11 12.13 -60.45 38.96
N GLY A 12 12.07 -59.13 38.74
CA GLY A 12 12.02 -58.12 39.81
C GLY A 12 12.43 -56.71 39.38
N LEU A 13 11.50 -55.75 39.46
CA LEU A 13 11.72 -54.30 39.33
C LEU A 13 12.79 -53.80 40.34
N ALA A 14 13.64 -52.85 39.93
CA ALA A 14 13.93 -51.61 40.67
C ALA A 14 14.92 -50.69 39.93
N LEU A 15 14.86 -49.43 40.33
CA LEU A 15 15.37 -48.18 39.79
C LEU A 15 16.87 -47.92 40.09
N VAL A 16 17.51 -47.14 39.21
CA VAL A 16 18.57 -46.12 39.43
C VAL A 16 20.07 -46.49 39.51
N ALA A 17 20.81 -45.79 38.64
CA ALA A 17 22.20 -45.31 38.69
C ALA A 17 23.38 -46.25 38.46
N ALA A 18 24.07 -46.02 37.34
CA ALA A 18 25.53 -46.01 37.31
C ALA A 18 26.02 -44.88 36.38
N LEU A 19 26.78 -43.96 36.97
CA LEU A 19 27.56 -42.92 36.31
C LEU A 19 28.76 -43.54 35.58
N ALA A 20 29.00 -43.13 34.33
CA ALA A 20 30.34 -43.07 33.74
C ALA A 20 30.35 -42.05 32.59
N HIS A 21 30.91 -40.87 32.86
CA HIS A 21 31.36 -39.90 31.85
C HIS A 21 32.74 -40.31 31.31
N PRO A 22 33.32 -39.58 30.36
CA PRO A 22 32.83 -39.14 29.04
C PRO A 22 33.81 -39.64 27.95
N LEU A 23 33.52 -39.41 26.67
CA LEU A 23 34.52 -39.00 25.66
C LEU A 23 33.78 -38.65 24.37
N GLY A 24 33.99 -37.43 23.90
CA GLY A 24 33.28 -36.83 22.79
C GLY A 24 33.57 -37.50 21.46
N VAL A 25 32.52 -37.70 20.68
CA VAL A 25 32.59 -37.78 19.22
C VAL A 25 31.60 -36.76 18.69
N THR A 26 32.13 -35.68 18.14
CA THR A 26 31.42 -34.68 17.35
C THR A 26 30.87 -35.36 16.10
N VAL A 27 29.57 -35.66 16.07
CA VAL A 27 28.86 -35.91 14.81
C VAL A 27 28.40 -34.56 14.29
N ALA A 28 29.07 -34.08 13.25
CA ALA A 28 28.64 -32.92 12.50
C ALA A 28 27.23 -33.17 11.95
N GLN A 29 26.23 -32.44 12.47
CA GLN A 29 24.96 -32.31 11.77
C GLN A 29 25.25 -31.56 10.47
N ALA A 30 25.19 -32.27 9.36
CA ALA A 30 25.14 -31.65 8.06
C ALA A 30 23.88 -30.77 8.02
N GLN A 31 24.06 -29.45 8.05
CA GLN A 31 23.00 -28.52 7.72
C GLN A 31 22.58 -28.82 6.27
N VAL A 32 21.39 -29.37 6.10
CA VAL A 32 20.72 -29.32 4.80
C VAL A 32 20.34 -27.85 4.61
N PRO A 33 20.84 -27.17 3.57
CA PRO A 33 20.61 -25.74 3.42
C PRO A 33 19.12 -25.47 3.20
N THR A 34 18.59 -24.51 3.94
CA THR A 34 17.27 -23.92 3.72
C THR A 34 17.24 -23.28 2.33
N PRO A 35 16.22 -23.54 1.50
CA PRO A 35 16.15 -22.97 0.16
C PRO A 35 16.12 -21.44 0.22
N THR A 36 17.03 -20.77 -0.50
CA THR A 36 17.07 -19.30 -0.62
C THR A 36 16.03 -18.81 -1.63
N VAL A 37 15.68 -17.52 -1.57
CA VAL A 37 14.70 -16.83 -2.44
C VAL A 37 14.94 -17.05 -3.95
N GLN A 38 16.16 -17.38 -4.38
CA GLN A 38 16.48 -17.75 -5.76
C GLN A 38 15.90 -19.10 -6.23
N GLN A 39 15.48 -20.00 -5.34
CA GLN A 39 14.86 -21.28 -5.73
C GLN A 39 13.35 -21.17 -5.98
N ALA A 40 12.70 -20.06 -5.59
CA ALA A 40 11.28 -19.81 -5.87
C ALA A 40 10.95 -19.67 -7.37
N GLN A 41 11.94 -19.31 -8.21
CA GLN A 41 11.79 -19.18 -9.67
C GLN A 41 12.02 -20.49 -10.45
N ALA A 42 12.35 -21.61 -9.78
CA ALA A 42 12.72 -22.87 -10.43
C ALA A 42 11.83 -24.07 -10.03
N VAL A 43 10.60 -23.82 -9.58
CA VAL A 43 9.64 -24.89 -9.31
C VAL A 43 9.03 -25.37 -10.63
N ASP A 44 9.41 -26.57 -11.08
CA ASP A 44 8.90 -27.16 -12.32
C ASP A 44 7.41 -27.54 -12.17
N MET A 45 6.56 -26.86 -12.95
CA MET A 45 5.11 -27.05 -12.98
C MET A 45 4.64 -27.87 -14.19
N SER A 46 5.55 -28.42 -14.98
CA SER A 46 5.22 -29.11 -16.25
C SER A 46 4.33 -30.34 -16.03
N ALA A 47 4.63 -31.15 -15.03
CA ALA A 47 3.82 -32.31 -14.64
C ALA A 47 2.41 -31.88 -14.23
N LEU A 48 2.29 -30.86 -13.37
CA LEU A 48 0.99 -30.33 -12.95
C LEU A 48 0.17 -29.83 -14.16
N ARG A 49 0.78 -29.06 -15.05
CA ARG A 49 0.12 -28.59 -16.28
C ARG A 49 -0.35 -29.74 -17.15
N SER A 50 0.44 -30.82 -17.27
CA SER A 50 0.06 -32.00 -18.03
C SER A 50 -1.13 -32.74 -17.40
N HIS A 51 -1.15 -32.91 -16.08
CA HIS A 51 -2.26 -33.55 -15.37
C HIS A 51 -3.55 -32.73 -15.48
N LEU A 52 -3.44 -31.40 -15.32
CA LEU A 52 -4.56 -30.47 -15.45
C LEU A 52 -5.13 -30.43 -16.88
N ALA A 53 -4.26 -30.44 -17.91
CA ALA A 53 -4.68 -30.49 -19.30
C ALA A 53 -5.39 -31.81 -19.66
N ALA A 54 -4.98 -32.92 -19.03
CA ALA A 54 -5.63 -34.23 -19.16
C ALA A 54 -6.89 -34.37 -18.30
N GLN A 55 -7.23 -33.36 -17.48
CA GLN A 55 -8.29 -33.41 -16.46
C GLN A 55 -8.14 -34.58 -15.48
N ASP A 56 -6.90 -35.03 -15.24
CA ASP A 56 -6.57 -36.02 -14.22
C ASP A 56 -6.38 -35.30 -12.88
N TRP A 57 -7.52 -35.01 -12.23
CA TRP A 57 -7.58 -34.22 -11.01
C TRP A 57 -6.85 -34.87 -9.83
N GLN A 58 -6.82 -36.21 -9.78
CA GLN A 58 -6.13 -36.94 -8.73
C GLN A 58 -4.61 -36.76 -8.85
N ALA A 59 -4.07 -36.92 -10.05
CA ALA A 59 -2.65 -36.72 -10.29
C ALA A 59 -2.25 -35.24 -10.14
N ALA A 60 -3.10 -34.31 -10.58
CA ALA A 60 -2.88 -32.87 -10.41
C ALA A 60 -2.83 -32.45 -8.93
N ASP A 61 -3.72 -32.98 -8.09
CA ASP A 61 -3.72 -32.72 -6.65
C ASP A 61 -2.45 -33.27 -5.96
N ALA A 62 -2.10 -34.52 -6.25
CA ALA A 62 -0.89 -35.15 -5.73
C ALA A 62 0.38 -34.36 -6.10
N GLU A 63 0.44 -33.88 -7.34
CA GLU A 63 1.56 -33.06 -7.81
C GLU A 63 1.58 -31.68 -7.15
N THR A 64 0.42 -31.04 -6.97
CA THR A 64 0.31 -29.76 -6.25
C THR A 64 0.80 -29.89 -4.79
N ARG A 65 0.51 -31.01 -4.11
CA ARG A 65 1.06 -31.30 -2.76
C ARG A 65 2.57 -31.40 -2.77
N ARG A 66 3.11 -32.17 -3.71
CA ARG A 66 4.56 -32.36 -3.88
C ARG A 66 5.30 -31.03 -4.07
N LEU A 67 4.69 -30.10 -4.81
CA LEU A 67 5.27 -28.78 -5.09
C LEU A 67 5.29 -27.86 -3.86
N LEU A 68 4.31 -28.00 -2.97
CA LEU A 68 4.17 -27.17 -1.77
C LEU A 68 4.92 -27.73 -0.55
N ASP A 69 5.05 -29.06 -0.44
CA ASP A 69 5.62 -29.78 0.70
C ASP A 69 6.95 -29.19 1.26
N PRO A 70 7.95 -28.84 0.43
CA PRO A 70 9.23 -28.33 0.91
C PRO A 70 9.14 -26.99 1.67
N TRP A 71 8.12 -26.19 1.38
CA TRP A 71 7.92 -24.85 1.92
C TRP A 71 7.12 -24.84 3.23
N LEU A 72 6.43 -25.93 3.49
CA LEU A 72 5.53 -26.10 4.61
C LEU A 72 6.16 -26.97 5.69
N HIS A 73 7.14 -27.80 5.33
CA HIS A 73 7.79 -28.75 6.23
C HIS A 73 9.33 -28.73 6.15
N PRO A 74 10.02 -27.69 6.66
CA PRO A 74 11.48 -27.70 6.78
C PRO A 74 12.04 -28.68 7.84
N GLY A 75 11.27 -29.69 8.28
CA GLY A 75 11.57 -30.55 9.43
C GLY A 75 10.47 -31.51 9.92
N GLY A 76 9.32 -31.61 9.25
CA GLY A 76 8.40 -32.76 9.36
C GLY A 76 7.43 -32.86 10.56
N ASN A 77 7.23 -31.83 11.40
CA ASN A 77 6.26 -31.90 12.51
C ASN A 77 5.14 -30.86 12.41
N ILE A 78 3.91 -31.33 12.13
CA ILE A 78 2.69 -30.52 11.92
C ILE A 78 2.00 -30.15 13.25
N LEU A 79 2.24 -30.90 14.33
CA LEU A 79 1.59 -30.67 15.64
C LEU A 79 2.47 -29.85 16.60
N GLY A 80 3.61 -29.35 16.12
CA GLY A 80 4.45 -28.43 16.87
C GLY A 80 3.87 -27.02 16.90
N PRO A 81 4.21 -26.19 17.90
CA PRO A 81 3.70 -24.82 18.04
C PRO A 81 4.23 -23.83 16.98
N GLY A 82 4.91 -24.32 15.94
CA GLY A 82 5.50 -23.52 14.86
C GLY A 82 5.21 -24.13 13.51
N LEU A 83 4.02 -23.86 12.96
CA LEU A 83 3.82 -23.86 11.52
C LEU A 83 4.67 -22.70 10.97
N VAL A 84 5.80 -23.03 10.36
CA VAL A 84 6.65 -22.05 9.66
C VAL A 84 6.38 -22.23 8.17
N THR A 85 5.65 -21.29 7.57
CA THR A 85 5.30 -21.34 6.15
C THR A 85 5.97 -20.17 5.43
N ASN A 86 6.86 -20.49 4.49
CA ASN A 86 7.56 -19.51 3.64
C ASN A 86 7.27 -19.76 2.15
N VAL A 87 6.04 -20.19 1.80
CA VAL A 87 5.69 -20.43 0.39
C VAL A 87 5.78 -19.09 -0.37
N PRO A 88 6.54 -19.01 -1.48
CA PRO A 88 6.64 -17.79 -2.24
C PRO A 88 5.27 -17.41 -2.83
N PRO A 89 4.84 -16.14 -2.74
CA PRO A 89 3.55 -15.70 -3.28
C PRO A 89 3.36 -16.07 -4.76
N GLU A 90 4.43 -16.01 -5.56
CA GLU A 90 4.38 -16.35 -6.99
C GLU A 90 4.08 -17.84 -7.26
N VAL A 91 4.53 -18.74 -6.37
CA VAL A 91 4.22 -20.17 -6.48
C VAL A 91 2.73 -20.39 -6.22
N LEU A 92 2.18 -19.78 -5.17
CA LEU A 92 0.76 -19.87 -4.85
C LEU A 92 -0.12 -19.24 -5.95
N LYS A 93 0.29 -18.09 -6.49
CA LYS A 93 -0.42 -17.42 -7.58
C LYS A 93 -0.42 -18.25 -8.87
N THR A 94 0.71 -18.88 -9.21
CA THR A 94 0.81 -19.74 -10.39
C THR A 94 -0.05 -20.99 -10.23
N LEU A 95 -0.01 -21.62 -9.05
CA LEU A 95 -0.86 -22.78 -8.75
C LEU A 95 -2.34 -22.41 -8.82
N ASP A 96 -2.73 -21.29 -8.20
CA ASP A 96 -4.10 -20.78 -8.25
C ASP A 96 -4.57 -20.59 -9.70
N GLN A 97 -3.79 -19.89 -10.51
CA GLN A 97 -4.13 -19.62 -11.90
C GLN A 97 -4.30 -20.91 -12.71
N LEU A 98 -3.39 -21.88 -12.56
CA LEU A 98 -3.47 -23.16 -13.30
C LEU A 98 -4.73 -23.95 -12.96
N TRP A 99 -5.09 -24.01 -11.67
CA TRP A 99 -6.30 -24.69 -11.22
C TRP A 99 -7.58 -23.97 -11.66
N VAL A 100 -7.60 -22.63 -11.59
CA VAL A 100 -8.72 -21.80 -12.05
C VAL A 100 -8.94 -21.97 -13.55
N GLU A 101 -7.88 -21.92 -14.35
CA GLU A 101 -7.97 -22.07 -15.80
C GLU A 101 -8.43 -23.48 -16.20
N ALA A 102 -7.80 -24.51 -15.67
CA ALA A 102 -8.11 -25.91 -16.02
C ALA A 102 -9.54 -26.32 -15.64
N SER A 103 -10.05 -25.75 -14.54
CA SER A 103 -11.40 -26.04 -14.04
C SER A 103 -12.50 -25.16 -14.63
N GLY A 104 -12.16 -24.19 -15.48
CA GLY A 104 -13.13 -23.22 -15.99
C GLY A 104 -13.67 -22.28 -14.91
N GLY A 105 -12.84 -21.90 -13.94
CA GLY A 105 -13.17 -20.94 -12.88
C GLY A 105 -13.76 -21.56 -11.61
N ARG A 106 -13.69 -22.89 -11.46
CA ARG A 106 -14.41 -23.63 -10.41
C ARG A 106 -13.51 -24.06 -9.25
N PHE A 107 -12.22 -24.28 -9.52
CA PHE A 107 -11.22 -24.70 -8.54
C PHE A 107 -10.10 -23.67 -8.45
N GLY A 108 -9.64 -23.36 -7.24
CA GLY A 108 -8.59 -22.35 -7.00
C GLY A 108 -8.62 -21.82 -5.58
N PHE A 109 -7.45 -21.46 -5.04
CA PHE A 109 -7.30 -20.79 -3.75
C PHE A 109 -8.14 -19.50 -3.70
N SER A 110 -8.12 -18.71 -4.76
CA SER A 110 -8.90 -17.47 -4.89
C SER A 110 -10.41 -17.72 -4.94
N VAL A 111 -10.84 -18.80 -5.60
CA VAL A 111 -12.25 -19.18 -5.71
C VAL A 111 -12.79 -19.62 -4.36
N GLN A 112 -12.06 -20.49 -3.66
CA GLN A 112 -12.43 -20.95 -2.33
C GLN A 112 -12.40 -19.82 -1.30
N GLN A 113 -11.43 -18.91 -1.36
CA GLN A 113 -11.39 -17.73 -0.50
C GLN A 113 -12.64 -16.86 -0.68
N ARG A 114 -13.08 -16.62 -1.93
CA ARG A 114 -14.31 -15.87 -2.19
C ARG A 114 -15.54 -16.56 -1.59
N ILE A 115 -15.65 -17.87 -1.77
CA ILE A 115 -16.74 -18.66 -1.19
C ILE A 115 -16.70 -18.57 0.34
N TRP A 116 -15.51 -18.65 0.95
CA TRP A 116 -15.32 -18.48 2.39
C TRP A 116 -15.75 -17.10 2.88
N ALA A 117 -15.36 -16.04 2.18
CA ALA A 117 -15.75 -14.67 2.50
C ALA A 117 -17.29 -14.50 2.44
N GLU A 118 -17.93 -15.05 1.40
CA GLU A 118 -19.38 -15.01 1.23
C GLU A 118 -20.13 -15.75 2.36
N VAL A 119 -19.74 -16.99 2.67
CA VAL A 119 -20.43 -17.78 3.72
C VAL A 119 -20.12 -17.28 5.13
N SER A 120 -18.91 -16.76 5.36
CA SER A 120 -18.55 -16.13 6.63
C SER A 120 -19.30 -14.83 6.85
N ALA A 121 -19.54 -14.04 5.80
CA ALA A 121 -20.39 -12.84 5.88
C ALA A 121 -21.86 -13.19 6.17
N GLN A 122 -22.34 -14.36 5.72
CA GLN A 122 -23.70 -14.84 6.01
C GLN A 122 -23.83 -15.40 7.45
N HIS A 123 -22.72 -15.84 8.06
CA HIS A 123 -22.69 -16.41 9.41
C HIS A 123 -21.60 -15.75 10.29
N PRO A 124 -21.66 -14.42 10.52
CA PRO A 124 -20.54 -13.65 11.09
C PRO A 124 -20.22 -13.97 12.55
N ASN A 125 -21.18 -14.54 13.29
CA ASN A 125 -21.05 -14.86 14.71
C ASN A 125 -21.03 -16.37 14.99
N ASP A 126 -21.09 -17.21 13.95
CA ASP A 126 -21.09 -18.67 14.09
C ASP A 126 -20.13 -19.28 13.08
N SER A 127 -18.85 -19.29 13.45
CA SER A 127 -17.77 -19.84 12.62
C SER A 127 -17.93 -21.33 12.34
N SER A 128 -18.64 -22.05 13.21
CA SER A 128 -18.93 -23.48 13.01
C SER A 128 -19.97 -23.66 11.90
N LEU A 129 -21.01 -22.82 11.89
CA LEU A 129 -22.02 -22.81 10.83
C LEU A 129 -21.44 -22.28 9.51
N ALA A 130 -20.61 -21.23 9.56
CA ALA A 130 -19.88 -20.73 8.40
C ALA A 130 -18.98 -21.82 7.77
N ALA A 131 -18.22 -22.55 8.59
CA ALA A 131 -17.39 -23.67 8.16
C ALA A 131 -18.19 -24.81 7.54
N LYS A 132 -19.37 -25.11 8.11
CA LYS A 132 -20.28 -26.10 7.55
C LYS A 132 -20.83 -25.65 6.18
N ALA A 133 -21.37 -24.43 6.09
CA ALA A 133 -21.90 -23.86 4.86
C ALA A 133 -20.83 -23.72 3.77
N PHE A 134 -19.59 -23.42 4.16
CA PHE A 134 -18.43 -23.46 3.29
C PHE A 134 -18.22 -24.86 2.72
N GLY A 135 -18.09 -25.87 3.61
CA GLY A 135 -17.89 -27.26 3.23
C GLY A 135 -18.99 -27.78 2.31
N ASP A 136 -20.25 -27.40 2.54
CA ASP A 136 -21.38 -27.75 1.67
C ASP A 136 -21.25 -27.14 0.27
N ARG A 137 -20.77 -25.89 0.15
CA ARG A 137 -20.56 -25.21 -1.15
C ARG A 137 -19.35 -25.73 -1.94
N VAL A 138 -18.31 -26.21 -1.28
CA VAL A 138 -17.10 -26.74 -1.93
C VAL A 138 -17.09 -28.27 -2.01
N GLY A 139 -18.19 -28.93 -1.64
CA GLY A 139 -18.41 -30.37 -1.83
C GLY A 139 -17.69 -31.27 -0.83
N TRP A 140 -17.42 -30.82 0.40
CA TRP A 140 -16.65 -31.56 1.41
C TRP A 140 -17.41 -32.66 2.15
N THR A 141 -18.70 -32.84 1.90
CA THR A 141 -19.51 -33.82 2.62
C THR A 141 -19.76 -35.09 1.79
N ARG A 142 -19.49 -36.26 2.38
CA ARG A 142 -20.21 -37.50 2.00
C ARG A 142 -21.05 -37.96 3.19
N PRO A 143 -22.32 -38.35 3.01
CA PRO A 143 -23.14 -38.82 4.12
C PRO A 143 -22.78 -40.26 4.51
N PRO A 144 -22.81 -40.63 5.81
CA PRO A 144 -22.80 -42.02 6.21
C PRO A 144 -24.14 -42.68 5.91
N GLY A 145 -24.16 -43.68 5.03
CA GLY A 145 -25.22 -44.70 4.96
C GLY A 145 -26.38 -44.50 3.97
N ARG A 146 -26.38 -43.48 3.09
CA ARG A 146 -27.38 -43.39 1.99
C ARG A 146 -26.80 -42.79 0.71
N GLU A 147 -26.93 -43.55 -0.38
CA GLU A 147 -27.00 -43.05 -1.75
C GLU A 147 -28.30 -42.26 -1.90
N ASP A 148 -28.23 -40.94 -1.89
CA ASP A 148 -29.34 -40.09 -2.33
C ASP A 148 -28.86 -39.26 -3.52
N PRO A 149 -29.28 -39.61 -4.75
CA PRO A 149 -28.86 -38.89 -5.97
C PRO A 149 -29.55 -37.53 -6.11
N THR A 150 -30.35 -37.08 -5.14
CA THR A 150 -31.12 -35.83 -5.26
C THR A 150 -30.58 -34.66 -4.43
N PHE A 151 -29.38 -34.78 -3.86
CA PHE A 151 -28.72 -33.64 -3.21
C PHE A 151 -28.05 -32.74 -4.26
N ILE A 152 -28.73 -31.63 -4.56
CA ILE A 152 -28.26 -30.59 -5.47
C ILE A 152 -27.17 -29.79 -4.74
N ALA A 153 -25.90 -29.99 -5.13
CA ALA A 153 -24.88 -28.98 -4.89
C ALA A 153 -25.42 -27.66 -5.47
N GLY A 154 -25.39 -26.58 -4.68
CA GLY A 154 -25.85 -25.27 -5.14
C GLY A 154 -25.17 -24.92 -6.48
N ASP A 155 -25.83 -24.07 -7.29
CA ASP A 155 -25.66 -23.67 -8.72
C ASP A 155 -24.28 -23.77 -9.43
N TRP A 156 -23.21 -24.05 -8.70
CA TRP A 156 -21.81 -24.07 -9.09
C TRP A 156 -21.27 -25.45 -9.48
N LEU A 157 -21.84 -26.57 -9.00
CA LEU A 157 -21.38 -27.92 -9.34
C LEU A 157 -22.56 -28.83 -9.69
N THR A 158 -22.52 -29.48 -10.86
CA THR A 158 -23.56 -30.44 -11.28
C THR A 158 -23.31 -31.85 -10.74
N GLU A 159 -24.34 -32.69 -10.66
CA GLU A 159 -24.23 -34.10 -10.25
C GLU A 159 -23.25 -34.90 -11.15
N MET A 160 -23.14 -34.52 -12.42
CA MET A 160 -22.20 -35.12 -13.38
C MET A 160 -20.74 -34.74 -13.08
N GLU A 161 -20.52 -33.52 -12.57
CA GLU A 161 -19.19 -33.04 -12.14
C GLU A 161 -18.77 -33.67 -10.81
N LEU A 162 -19.71 -33.87 -9.89
CA LEU A 162 -19.51 -34.65 -8.66
C LEU A 162 -19.21 -36.12 -8.94
N ASN A 163 -19.81 -36.73 -9.96
CA ASN A 163 -19.49 -38.11 -10.34
C ASN A 163 -18.12 -38.22 -11.04
N SER A 164 -17.70 -37.23 -11.83
CA SER A 164 -16.31 -37.15 -12.30
C SER A 164 -15.33 -36.92 -11.13
N SER A 165 -15.82 -36.29 -10.05
CA SER A 165 -15.10 -36.10 -8.80
C SER A 165 -15.14 -37.30 -7.84
N LEU A 166 -15.75 -38.44 -8.22
CA LEU A 166 -15.59 -39.70 -7.48
C LEU A 166 -14.24 -40.37 -7.80
N ASN A 167 -13.65 -40.07 -8.97
CA ASN A 167 -12.28 -40.42 -9.34
C ASN A 167 -11.26 -39.33 -8.97
N ALA A 168 -11.73 -38.13 -8.63
CA ALA A 168 -10.92 -37.14 -7.92
C ALA A 168 -11.04 -37.42 -6.41
N PRO A 169 -9.96 -37.35 -5.60
CA PRO A 169 -10.12 -37.37 -4.16
C PRO A 169 -10.89 -36.10 -3.76
N VAL A 170 -12.13 -36.27 -3.30
CA VAL A 170 -12.96 -35.19 -2.77
C VAL A 170 -12.21 -34.53 -1.60
N GLY A 171 -11.95 -33.25 -1.76
CA GLY A 171 -10.89 -32.50 -1.07
C GLY A 171 -10.23 -31.54 -2.06
N HIS A 172 -11.04 -30.65 -2.64
CA HIS A 172 -10.77 -29.99 -3.93
C HIS A 172 -9.74 -28.86 -3.92
N LEU A 173 -8.75 -28.93 -3.04
CA LEU A 173 -7.40 -28.36 -3.11
C LEU A 173 -6.56 -29.06 -2.03
N PRO A 174 -5.25 -29.25 -2.23
CA PRO A 174 -4.41 -29.80 -1.19
C PRO A 174 -4.18 -28.80 -0.08
N TRP A 175 -4.64 -29.14 1.13
CA TRP A 175 -4.06 -28.58 2.34
C TRP A 175 -2.62 -29.07 2.44
N ALA A 176 -1.73 -28.26 1.89
CA ALA A 176 -0.43 -27.95 2.43
C ALA A 176 -0.28 -28.34 3.93
N GLY A 177 0.19 -29.56 4.27
CA GLY A 177 0.50 -29.84 5.68
C GLY A 177 0.42 -31.24 6.26
N VAL A 178 0.00 -32.30 5.54
CA VAL A 178 -0.12 -33.64 6.17
C VAL A 178 0.41 -34.76 5.27
N SER A 179 1.48 -35.44 5.72
CA SER A 179 1.99 -36.61 5.02
C SER A 179 1.10 -37.85 5.23
N TRP A 180 0.98 -38.70 4.21
CA TRP A 180 0.25 -39.98 4.30
C TRP A 180 0.72 -40.84 5.48
N ALA A 181 2.02 -40.83 5.76
CA ALA A 181 2.64 -41.59 6.84
C ALA A 181 2.27 -41.10 8.26
N GLN A 182 1.74 -39.88 8.39
CA GLN A 182 1.23 -39.34 9.66
C GLN A 182 -0.26 -39.57 9.82
N ILE A 183 -1.03 -39.49 8.72
CA ILE A 183 -2.44 -39.86 8.66
C ILE A 183 -2.62 -41.35 9.02
N SER A 184 -1.83 -42.24 8.41
CA SER A 184 -1.92 -43.68 8.68
C SER A 184 -1.60 -44.05 10.14
N ARG A 185 -0.68 -43.31 10.80
CA ARG A 185 -0.34 -43.49 12.21
C ARG A 185 -1.44 -43.07 13.18
N LEU A 186 -2.26 -42.09 12.82
CA LEU A 186 -3.36 -41.59 13.65
C LEU A 186 -4.62 -42.47 13.59
N PHE A 187 -4.81 -43.20 12.48
CA PHE A 187 -6.08 -43.91 12.23
C PHE A 187 -5.97 -45.44 12.16
N GLN A 188 -4.78 -46.05 12.19
CA GLN A 188 -4.54 -47.51 12.22
C GLN A 188 -5.37 -48.35 11.20
N VAL A 189 -5.78 -47.78 10.06
CA VAL A 189 -6.44 -48.53 8.99
C VAL A 189 -5.70 -48.26 7.68
N GLU A 190 -5.28 -49.34 7.03
CA GLU A 190 -4.70 -49.30 5.69
C GLU A 190 -5.86 -49.27 4.67
N SER A 191 -5.91 -48.20 3.86
CA SER A 191 -6.87 -47.90 2.79
C SER A 191 -8.12 -47.09 3.17
N CYS A 192 -8.00 -45.76 3.05
CA CYS A 192 -9.15 -44.88 2.78
C CYS A 192 -8.78 -43.85 1.69
N GLY A 193 -9.67 -43.69 0.71
CA GLY A 193 -9.50 -42.78 -0.43
C GLY A 193 -9.72 -41.29 -0.13
N SER A 194 -10.00 -40.90 1.12
CA SER A 194 -10.12 -39.49 1.54
C SER A 194 -9.96 -39.27 3.05
N CYS A 195 -8.89 -39.77 3.68
CA CYS A 195 -8.71 -39.64 5.12
C CYS A 195 -8.41 -38.18 5.60
N THR A 196 -8.26 -37.21 4.68
CA THR A 196 -8.16 -35.78 5.01
C THR A 196 -9.50 -35.20 5.48
N ILE A 197 -10.61 -35.63 4.87
CA ILE A 197 -11.97 -35.24 5.29
C ILE A 197 -12.29 -35.83 6.67
N ASP A 198 -11.92 -37.10 6.93
CA ASP A 198 -12.17 -37.73 8.23
C ASP A 198 -11.30 -37.14 9.35
N ALA A 199 -10.04 -36.77 9.06
CA ALA A 199 -9.19 -36.05 10.00
C ALA A 199 -9.76 -34.64 10.34
N MET A 200 -10.37 -33.97 9.36
CA MET A 200 -11.08 -32.70 9.55
C MET A 200 -12.38 -32.90 10.35
N TYR A 201 -13.08 -34.02 10.16
CA TYR A 201 -14.33 -34.31 10.87
C TYR A 201 -14.10 -34.68 12.35
N VAL A 202 -13.08 -35.48 12.65
CA VAL A 202 -12.78 -35.97 14.01
C VAL A 202 -12.15 -34.88 14.90
N GLN A 203 -11.54 -33.83 14.31
CA GLN A 203 -11.11 -32.62 15.04
C GLN A 203 -11.84 -31.33 14.61
N GLY A 204 -13.08 -31.45 14.08
CA GLY A 204 -13.82 -30.35 13.43
C GLY A 204 -13.76 -28.98 14.12
N ALA A 205 -13.83 -28.94 15.45
CA ALA A 205 -13.75 -27.67 16.19
C ALA A 205 -12.38 -26.97 16.10
N ARG A 206 -11.26 -27.71 16.05
CA ARG A 206 -9.92 -27.13 15.96
C ARG A 206 -9.58 -26.74 14.53
N PHE A 207 -9.92 -27.55 13.54
CA PHE A 207 -9.65 -27.22 12.14
C PHE A 207 -10.45 -25.99 11.68
N ASN A 208 -11.72 -25.89 12.08
CA ASN A 208 -12.56 -24.71 11.80
C ASN A 208 -11.98 -23.40 12.35
N GLN A 209 -11.16 -23.46 13.41
CA GLN A 209 -10.47 -22.28 13.96
C GLN A 209 -9.33 -21.77 13.07
N TYR A 210 -8.78 -22.62 12.21
CA TYR A 210 -7.66 -22.25 11.34
C TYR A 210 -8.10 -21.81 9.94
N ILE A 211 -9.34 -22.09 9.52
CA ILE A 211 -9.86 -21.66 8.20
C ILE A 211 -9.74 -20.14 7.98
N PRO A 212 -10.14 -19.26 8.92
CA PRO A 212 -9.95 -17.81 8.76
C PRO A 212 -8.48 -17.41 8.64
N ILE A 213 -7.61 -18.06 9.42
CA ILE A 213 -6.17 -17.79 9.45
C ILE A 213 -5.55 -18.19 8.11
N LEU A 214 -5.90 -19.36 7.58
CA LEU A 214 -5.40 -19.87 6.30
C LEU A 214 -5.83 -18.99 5.11
N TYR A 215 -7.09 -18.53 5.08
CA TYR A 215 -7.54 -17.65 4.00
C TYR A 215 -7.07 -16.19 4.15
N SER A 216 -6.80 -15.70 5.37
CA SER A 216 -6.09 -14.43 5.55
C SER A 216 -4.66 -14.47 4.98
N TRP A 217 -4.04 -15.65 4.92
CA TRP A 217 -2.73 -15.84 4.29
C TRP A 217 -2.84 -15.90 2.77
N VAL A 218 -3.89 -16.51 2.23
CA VAL A 218 -4.22 -16.49 0.80
C VAL A 218 -4.52 -15.06 0.34
N GLU A 219 -5.21 -14.25 1.15
CA GLU A 219 -5.39 -12.81 0.92
C GLU A 219 -4.07 -12.07 0.83
N THR A 220 -3.16 -12.37 1.75
CA THR A 220 -1.82 -11.78 1.78
C THR A 220 -0.97 -12.19 0.58
N ALA A 221 -1.12 -13.43 0.11
CA ALA A 221 -0.34 -13.99 -1.00
C ALA A 221 -0.92 -13.67 -2.40
N LEU A 222 -2.23 -13.60 -2.54
CA LEU A 222 -2.93 -13.36 -3.82
C LEU A 222 -3.40 -11.92 -4.02
N ALA A 223 -3.31 -11.05 -3.00
CA ALA A 223 -3.72 -9.65 -3.05
C ALA A 223 -5.17 -9.44 -3.55
N LEU A 224 -6.10 -10.28 -3.10
CA LEU A 224 -7.52 -10.18 -3.45
C LEU A 224 -8.28 -9.40 -2.36
N THR A 225 -8.63 -8.15 -2.69
CA THR A 225 -9.47 -7.14 -2.00
C THR A 225 -8.88 -6.29 -0.84
N VAL A 226 -9.44 -5.07 -0.78
CA VAL A 226 -8.98 -3.83 -0.12
C VAL A 226 -8.96 -3.95 1.41
N PRO A 227 -7.93 -3.42 2.13
CA PRO A 227 -7.86 -3.51 3.58
C PRO A 227 -9.01 -2.77 4.29
N ASP A 228 -9.62 -3.44 5.27
CA ASP A 228 -10.54 -2.85 6.25
C ASP A 228 -9.68 -2.02 7.24
N VAL A 229 -9.49 -0.73 6.94
CA VAL A 229 -8.63 0.14 7.76
C VAL A 229 -9.41 0.56 9.01
N GLY A 230 -8.90 0.15 10.18
CA GLY A 230 -9.50 0.42 11.49
C GLY A 230 -9.93 1.87 11.69
N SER A 231 -11.06 2.07 12.34
CA SER A 231 -11.71 3.38 12.50
C SER A 231 -10.73 4.43 13.05
N TRP A 232 -10.53 5.53 12.32
CA TRP A 232 -9.70 6.69 12.68
C TRP A 232 -10.25 7.52 13.87
N GLN A 233 -10.94 6.88 14.80
CA GLN A 233 -11.57 7.50 15.97
C GLN A 233 -10.56 7.89 17.06
N ARG A 234 -9.46 7.14 17.19
CA ARG A 234 -8.43 7.41 18.23
C ARG A 234 -7.01 7.20 17.70
N PRO A 235 -6.62 7.91 16.64
CA PRO A 235 -5.28 7.78 16.08
C PRO A 235 -4.22 7.99 17.15
N GLN A 236 -3.19 7.14 17.14
CA GLN A 236 -2.08 7.23 18.07
C GLN A 236 -0.84 7.70 17.31
N LEU A 237 -0.05 8.56 17.94
CA LEU A 237 1.28 8.88 17.44
C LEU A 237 2.13 7.63 17.57
N ALA A 238 2.33 6.94 16.44
CA ALA A 238 3.12 5.72 16.42
C ALA A 238 4.60 6.09 16.52
N ARG A 239 5.07 7.02 15.68
CA ARG A 239 6.50 7.36 15.59
C ARG A 239 6.72 8.82 15.23
N THR A 240 7.87 9.33 15.64
CA THR A 240 8.42 10.61 15.19
C THR A 240 9.74 10.34 14.45
N ILE A 241 9.85 10.88 13.24
CA ILE A 241 11.05 10.77 12.41
C ILE A 241 12.07 11.82 12.85
N ASP A 242 13.23 11.35 13.28
CA ASP A 242 14.33 12.20 13.75
C ASP A 242 15.17 12.76 12.58
N LEU A 243 14.70 13.86 12.00
CA LEU A 243 15.46 14.57 10.97
C LEU A 243 16.75 15.21 11.52
N LYS A 244 16.88 15.43 12.84
CA LYS A 244 18.09 16.01 13.44
C LYS A 244 19.30 15.10 13.28
N SER A 245 19.08 13.78 13.31
CA SER A 245 20.11 12.78 13.02
C SER A 245 20.75 12.90 11.62
N LEU A 246 20.09 13.58 10.66
CA LEU A 246 20.66 13.86 9.33
C LEU A 246 21.65 15.03 9.35
N TYR A 247 21.56 15.90 10.35
CA TYR A 247 22.33 17.14 10.47
C TYR A 247 22.92 17.32 11.87
N PRO A 248 23.86 16.44 12.28
CA PRO A 248 24.43 16.46 13.63
C PRO A 248 25.11 17.79 13.98
N GLU A 249 25.72 18.45 12.98
CA GLU A 249 26.45 19.71 13.15
C GLU A 249 25.60 20.96 12.84
N ALA A 250 24.36 20.79 12.39
CA ALA A 250 23.54 21.94 12.04
C ALA A 250 23.18 22.78 13.27
N GLN A 251 23.49 24.07 13.20
CA GLN A 251 23.04 25.06 14.17
C GLN A 251 21.71 25.69 13.77
N CYS A 252 21.29 25.48 12.53
CA CYS A 252 20.04 25.95 11.97
C CYS A 252 18.86 25.02 12.27
N PRO A 253 17.62 25.57 12.26
CA PRO A 253 16.43 24.74 12.25
C PRO A 253 16.42 23.85 11.00
N ILE A 254 15.86 22.66 11.16
CA ILE A 254 15.71 21.70 10.07
C ILE A 254 14.28 21.80 9.55
N THR A 255 14.15 21.89 8.24
CA THR A 255 12.86 22.03 7.59
C THR A 255 12.70 20.92 6.56
N PRO A 256 11.66 20.07 6.68
CA PRO A 256 11.26 19.20 5.58
C PRO A 256 10.67 20.02 4.44
N VAL A 257 11.10 19.70 3.21
CA VAL A 257 10.74 20.42 1.98
C VAL A 257 9.70 19.65 1.20
N SER A 258 9.89 18.34 1.09
CA SER A 258 9.05 17.45 0.31
C SER A 258 9.04 16.08 0.95
N SER A 259 7.93 15.36 0.78
CA SER A 259 7.82 13.97 1.22
C SER A 259 6.95 13.18 0.26
N ALA A 260 7.19 11.86 0.23
CA ALA A 260 6.35 10.92 -0.49
C ALA A 260 6.30 9.59 0.25
N ILE A 261 5.15 8.94 0.23
CA ILE A 261 4.96 7.58 0.72
C ILE A 261 5.00 6.63 -0.49
N SER A 262 5.77 5.55 -0.39
CA SER A 262 5.78 4.48 -1.39
C SER A 262 4.39 3.85 -1.57
N PRO A 263 4.00 3.41 -2.78
CA PRO A 263 2.71 2.78 -3.03
C PRO A 263 2.39 1.57 -2.13
N ASN A 264 3.41 0.78 -1.75
CA ASN A 264 3.24 -0.33 -0.82
C ASN A 264 3.17 0.10 0.67
N GLY A 265 3.33 1.38 0.98
CA GLY A 265 3.28 1.94 2.33
C GLY A 265 4.48 1.61 3.22
N ALA A 266 5.51 0.92 2.73
CA ALA A 266 6.60 0.45 3.58
C ALA A 266 7.68 1.51 3.85
N VAL A 267 7.86 2.43 2.90
CA VAL A 267 8.94 3.43 2.90
C VAL A 267 8.37 4.84 2.74
N VAL A 268 8.95 5.78 3.47
CA VAL A 268 8.71 7.22 3.32
C VAL A 268 10.01 7.89 2.86
N ALA A 269 9.96 8.65 1.78
CA ALA A 269 11.06 9.50 1.34
C ALA A 269 10.84 10.92 1.85
N ILE A 270 11.87 11.54 2.41
CA ILE A 270 11.80 12.91 2.95
C ILE A 270 13.01 13.69 2.48
N GLY A 271 12.74 14.77 1.75
CA GLY A 271 13.70 15.82 1.43
C GLY A 271 13.66 16.88 2.52
N SER A 272 14.82 17.28 3.03
CA SER A 272 14.92 18.30 4.07
C SER A 272 16.15 19.18 3.86
N HIS A 273 16.23 20.30 4.59
CA HIS A 273 17.44 21.11 4.69
C HIS A 273 17.61 21.71 6.08
N SER A 274 18.82 22.14 6.41
CA SER A 274 19.20 22.84 7.64
C SER A 274 19.61 24.29 7.36
N TYR A 275 18.71 25.08 6.79
CA TYR A 275 18.95 26.46 6.38
C TYR A 275 17.81 27.36 6.85
N ALA A 276 18.16 28.55 7.36
CA ALA A 276 17.22 29.64 7.62
C ALA A 276 17.92 31.00 7.39
N PRO A 277 17.19 32.06 7.00
CA PRO A 277 17.74 33.41 6.95
C PRO A 277 18.36 33.81 8.29
N GLY A 278 19.57 34.40 8.27
CA GLY A 278 20.28 34.81 9.49
C GLY A 278 21.10 33.71 10.19
N CYS A 279 21.12 32.49 9.64
CA CYS A 279 21.93 31.42 10.19
C CYS A 279 23.45 31.63 10.01
N PRO A 280 24.28 31.29 11.03
CA PRO A 280 25.73 31.45 10.96
C PRO A 280 26.45 30.33 10.18
N SER A 281 25.81 29.18 9.96
CA SER A 281 26.40 28.03 9.27
C SER A 281 25.88 27.89 7.84
N ARG A 282 26.71 27.33 6.95
CA ARG A 282 26.25 26.93 5.61
C ARG A 282 25.22 25.81 5.78
N GLY A 283 24.04 26.01 5.22
CA GLY A 283 22.99 25.00 5.26
C GLY A 283 23.36 23.77 4.43
N GLU A 284 22.84 22.62 4.85
CA GLU A 284 22.90 21.37 4.10
C GLU A 284 21.49 20.94 3.73
N SER A 285 21.39 20.06 2.74
CA SER A 285 20.17 19.39 2.34
C SER A 285 20.40 17.90 2.22
N THR A 286 19.36 17.13 2.50
CA THR A 286 19.40 15.68 2.41
C THR A 286 18.08 15.14 1.85
N LEU A 287 18.18 14.03 1.13
CA LEU A 287 17.07 13.16 0.78
C LEU A 287 17.34 11.80 1.41
N ALA A 288 16.42 11.35 2.26
CA ALA A 288 16.56 10.08 2.96
C ALA A 288 15.28 9.25 2.91
N LEU A 289 15.45 7.92 2.94
CA LEU A 289 14.39 6.94 3.05
C LEU A 289 14.26 6.48 4.50
N TRP A 290 13.02 6.34 4.94
CA TRP A 290 12.63 5.99 6.29
C TRP A 290 11.68 4.80 6.25
N ASN A 291 11.82 3.88 7.19
CA ASN A 291 10.89 2.78 7.34
C ASN A 291 9.60 3.31 7.96
N ALA A 292 8.47 3.16 7.28
CA ALA A 292 7.19 3.71 7.74
C ALA A 292 6.69 3.06 9.04
N GLN A 293 7.00 1.78 9.28
CA GLN A 293 6.55 1.06 10.48
C GLN A 293 7.45 1.35 11.69
N ARG A 294 8.77 1.40 11.47
CA ARG A 294 9.76 1.55 12.55
C ARG A 294 10.12 3.01 12.82
N GLY A 295 9.91 3.91 11.85
CA GLY A 295 10.29 5.32 11.92
C GLY A 295 11.80 5.57 11.84
N ASN A 296 12.62 4.52 11.66
CA ASN A 296 14.06 4.65 11.56
C ASN A 296 14.52 4.89 10.12
N ARG A 297 15.65 5.58 9.97
CA ARG A 297 16.28 5.81 8.68
C ARG A 297 16.73 4.48 8.08
N ILE A 298 16.38 4.24 6.82
CA ILE A 298 16.88 3.13 6.01
C ILE A 298 18.20 3.56 5.37
N ILE A 299 18.16 4.62 4.56
CA ILE A 299 19.31 5.08 3.79
C ILE A 299 19.21 6.57 3.47
N THR A 300 20.35 7.25 3.37
CA THR A 300 20.45 8.60 2.82
C THR A 300 20.82 8.50 1.35
N LEU A 301 19.92 8.93 0.47
CA LEU A 301 20.10 8.88 -1.00
C LEU A 301 20.97 10.01 -1.51
N HIS A 302 20.86 11.18 -0.87
CA HIS A 302 21.55 12.37 -1.28
C HIS A 302 21.85 13.27 -0.08
N ARG A 303 23.02 13.92 -0.12
CA ARG A 303 23.42 15.02 0.77
C ARG A 303 24.18 16.05 -0.06
N GLY A 304 23.82 17.32 0.09
CA GLY A 304 24.41 18.41 -0.68
C GLY A 304 24.20 19.77 -0.01
N PRO A 305 24.88 20.83 -0.50
CA PRO A 305 24.75 22.16 0.08
C PRO A 305 23.33 22.73 -0.13
N ALA A 306 22.79 23.39 0.89
CA ALA A 306 21.56 24.17 0.84
C ALA A 306 21.88 25.63 1.16
N LEU A 307 21.80 26.50 0.15
CA LEU A 307 22.22 27.90 0.27
C LEU A 307 21.07 28.84 -0.11
N ALA A 308 21.17 30.09 0.30
CA ALA A 308 20.27 31.13 -0.20
C ALA A 308 20.61 31.43 -1.67
N ALA A 309 19.61 31.79 -2.48
CA ALA A 309 19.84 32.25 -3.85
C ALA A 309 20.86 33.41 -3.95
N SER A 310 20.82 34.33 -2.98
CA SER A 310 21.73 35.47 -2.91
C SER A 310 23.20 35.10 -2.67
N ALA A 311 23.48 33.92 -2.10
CA ALA A 311 24.83 33.51 -1.72
C ALA A 311 25.68 32.94 -2.88
N GLN A 312 25.08 32.67 -4.05
CA GLN A 312 25.77 32.07 -5.20
C GLN A 312 25.87 32.97 -6.45
N GLY A 313 25.45 34.24 -6.40
CA GLY A 313 25.59 35.14 -7.56
C GLY A 313 24.86 34.65 -8.83
N ASN A 314 23.67 34.03 -8.66
CA ASN A 314 22.72 33.54 -9.67
C ASN A 314 23.30 32.92 -10.99
N PRO A 315 23.24 31.59 -11.21
CA PRO A 315 23.15 31.06 -12.58
C PRO A 315 21.89 31.63 -13.30
N PRO A 316 21.85 31.69 -14.65
CA PRO A 316 21.07 32.69 -15.41
C PRO A 316 19.62 32.76 -14.94
N GLN A 317 19.32 33.82 -14.22
CA GLN A 317 18.08 34.17 -13.52
C GLN A 317 16.82 33.37 -13.94
N GLU A 318 16.31 32.52 -13.04
CA GLU A 318 14.85 32.29 -12.95
C GLU A 318 14.17 33.68 -12.87
N PRO A 319 13.00 33.90 -13.51
CA PRO A 319 12.35 35.21 -13.55
C PRO A 319 12.24 35.87 -12.16
N VAL A 320 12.49 37.18 -12.11
CA VAL A 320 12.48 38.00 -10.88
C VAL A 320 11.07 38.04 -10.28
N GLY A 321 10.94 37.82 -8.96
CA GLY A 321 9.68 38.05 -8.22
C GLY A 321 9.09 36.87 -7.43
N GLN A 322 9.77 35.72 -7.32
CA GLN A 322 9.23 34.56 -6.59
C GLN A 322 10.01 34.23 -5.31
N GLY A 323 9.55 34.75 -4.16
CA GLY A 323 9.75 34.23 -2.77
C GLY A 323 11.17 33.95 -2.24
N ASP A 324 11.27 33.68 -0.92
CA ASP A 324 12.51 33.24 -0.24
C ASP A 324 13.04 31.93 -0.86
N ARG A 325 13.97 32.06 -1.83
CA ARG A 325 14.49 30.96 -2.65
C ARG A 325 15.73 30.32 -2.03
N ILE A 326 15.66 29.01 -1.81
CA ILE A 326 16.80 28.16 -1.49
C ILE A 326 17.39 27.63 -2.80
N VAL A 327 18.68 27.87 -3.01
CA VAL A 327 19.49 27.39 -4.13
C VAL A 327 20.49 26.37 -3.60
N GLY A 328 20.47 25.16 -4.15
CA GLY A 328 21.27 24.03 -3.64
C GLY A 328 20.84 22.69 -4.22
N ASP A 329 21.37 21.57 -3.72
CA ASP A 329 21.00 20.21 -4.16
C ASP A 329 19.77 19.71 -3.37
N VAL A 330 18.73 20.57 -3.28
CA VAL A 330 17.49 20.30 -2.54
C VAL A 330 16.48 19.57 -3.41
N ALA A 331 15.84 18.53 -2.88
CA ALA A 331 14.73 17.81 -3.49
C ALA A 331 13.40 18.57 -3.28
N ASN A 332 12.90 19.22 -4.33
CA ASN A 332 11.64 19.99 -4.29
C ASN A 332 10.39 19.12 -4.43
N ALA A 333 10.52 18.00 -5.13
CA ALA A 333 9.43 17.07 -5.38
C ALA A 333 9.97 15.64 -5.40
N ILE A 334 9.22 14.71 -4.81
CA ILE A 334 9.60 13.30 -4.70
C ILE A 334 8.44 12.45 -5.20
N ALA A 335 8.74 11.37 -5.92
CA ALA A 335 7.76 10.39 -6.37
C ALA A 335 8.35 8.98 -6.36
N PHE A 336 7.55 8.00 -5.98
CA PHE A 336 7.89 6.58 -6.10
C PHE A 336 7.28 5.99 -7.37
N THR A 337 7.95 4.98 -7.93
CA THR A 337 7.34 4.15 -8.96
C THR A 337 6.17 3.34 -8.38
N PRO A 338 5.16 2.99 -9.20
CA PRO A 338 3.99 2.21 -8.77
C PRO A 338 4.35 0.89 -8.06
N ASP A 339 5.44 0.24 -8.47
CA ASP A 339 5.98 -0.99 -7.87
C ASP A 339 6.80 -0.75 -6.58
N SER A 340 6.93 0.51 -6.16
CA SER A 340 7.74 0.97 -5.00
C SER A 340 9.24 0.66 -5.09
N GLN A 341 9.76 0.25 -6.25
CA GLN A 341 11.17 -0.15 -6.39
C GLN A 341 12.11 1.03 -6.59
N LEU A 342 11.64 2.13 -7.16
CA LEU A 342 12.44 3.30 -7.46
C LEU A 342 11.84 4.55 -6.84
N VAL A 343 12.70 5.51 -6.53
CA VAL A 343 12.34 6.83 -6.04
C VAL A 343 13.02 7.89 -6.90
N ALA A 344 12.23 8.82 -7.41
CA ALA A 344 12.69 9.96 -8.19
C ALA A 344 12.59 11.24 -7.37
N ALA A 345 13.53 12.16 -7.55
CA ALA A 345 13.47 13.49 -6.97
C ALA A 345 13.82 14.57 -8.00
N GLY A 346 12.96 15.60 -8.09
CA GLY A 346 13.22 16.82 -8.84
C GLY A 346 14.06 17.79 -8.01
N MET A 347 15.25 18.11 -8.49
CA MET A 347 16.23 18.89 -7.75
C MET A 347 16.21 20.37 -8.13
N SER A 348 16.74 21.22 -7.26
CA SER A 348 16.71 22.68 -7.45
C SER A 348 17.67 23.22 -8.52
N TYR A 349 18.55 22.39 -9.11
CA TYR A 349 19.44 22.77 -10.22
C TYR A 349 19.04 22.13 -11.56
N GLY A 350 17.77 21.76 -11.72
CA GLY A 350 17.25 21.37 -13.03
C GLY A 350 17.56 19.94 -13.47
N VAL A 351 17.90 19.07 -12.52
CA VAL A 351 17.95 17.63 -12.81
C VAL A 351 16.86 16.88 -12.06
N VAL A 352 16.48 15.74 -12.60
CA VAL A 352 15.76 14.71 -11.85
C VAL A 352 16.73 13.57 -11.59
N ARG A 353 16.82 13.10 -10.35
CA ARG A 353 17.63 11.93 -10.00
C ARG A 353 16.72 10.78 -9.61
N LEU A 354 17.17 9.56 -9.89
CA LEU A 354 16.45 8.31 -9.67
C LEU A 354 17.35 7.34 -8.93
N TRP A 355 16.83 6.73 -7.87
CA TRP A 355 17.53 5.76 -7.05
C TRP A 355 16.70 4.49 -6.87
N SER A 356 17.39 3.39 -6.58
CA SER A 356 16.77 2.20 -6.03
C SER A 356 16.25 2.49 -4.62
N ALA A 357 14.97 2.23 -4.37
CA ALA A 357 14.38 2.41 -3.04
C ALA A 357 14.91 1.37 -2.03
N THR A 358 15.42 0.24 -2.51
CA THR A 358 15.94 -0.85 -1.68
C THR A 358 17.42 -0.67 -1.36
N THR A 359 18.25 -0.39 -2.38
CA THR A 359 19.72 -0.32 -2.21
C THR A 359 20.21 1.12 -2.01
N GLY A 360 19.39 2.12 -2.34
CA GLY A 360 19.78 3.52 -2.37
C GLY A 360 20.78 3.89 -3.46
N GLU A 361 21.12 2.94 -4.34
CA GLU A 361 22.07 3.18 -5.42
C GLU A 361 21.45 4.12 -6.47
N PRO A 362 22.23 5.08 -6.99
CA PRO A 362 21.78 5.93 -8.09
C PRO A 362 21.59 5.07 -9.34
N VAL A 363 20.37 5.07 -9.86
CA VAL A 363 20.01 4.36 -11.09
C VAL A 363 20.24 5.28 -12.29
N ARG A 364 19.81 6.54 -12.18
CA ARG A 364 19.87 7.48 -13.30
C ARG A 364 19.79 8.95 -12.86
N THR A 365 20.36 9.82 -13.68
CA THR A 365 20.11 11.27 -13.65
C THR A 365 19.53 11.69 -15.00
N PHE A 366 18.44 12.44 -14.98
CA PHE A 366 17.80 13.06 -16.14
C PHE A 366 18.21 14.54 -16.17
N GLU A 367 19.10 14.88 -17.10
CA GLU A 367 19.60 16.22 -17.31
C GLU A 367 18.89 16.88 -18.49
N GLY A 368 18.56 18.16 -18.37
CA GLY A 368 18.02 18.93 -19.49
C GLY A 368 17.09 20.08 -19.13
N HIS A 369 16.64 20.19 -17.87
CA HIS A 369 16.02 21.44 -17.43
C HIS A 369 17.10 22.49 -17.13
N ARG A 370 16.78 23.75 -17.40
CA ARG A 370 17.71 24.87 -17.15
C ARG A 370 17.65 25.37 -15.71
N TYR A 371 16.49 25.21 -15.07
CA TYR A 371 16.18 25.76 -13.74
C TYR A 371 15.52 24.72 -12.83
N ALA A 372 15.24 25.08 -11.58
CA ALA A 372 14.73 24.18 -10.57
C ALA A 372 13.54 23.34 -11.06
N VAL A 373 13.61 22.03 -10.86
CA VAL A 373 12.44 21.16 -11.05
C VAL A 373 11.51 21.39 -9.87
N ARG A 374 10.30 21.88 -10.12
CA ARG A 374 9.30 22.26 -9.10
C ARG A 374 8.28 21.16 -8.83
N ALA A 375 8.00 20.32 -9.83
CA ALA A 375 7.11 19.18 -9.67
C ALA A 375 7.58 18.01 -10.51
N ILE A 376 7.34 16.80 -10.01
CA ILE A 376 7.49 15.56 -10.77
C ILE A 376 6.25 14.70 -10.58
N ALA A 377 5.94 13.86 -11.56
CA ALA A 377 4.91 12.85 -11.46
C ALA A 377 5.34 11.61 -12.23
N LEU A 378 5.00 10.43 -11.71
CA LEU A 378 5.18 9.16 -12.42
C LEU A 378 3.85 8.71 -13.00
N SER A 379 3.89 8.20 -14.23
CA SER A 379 2.74 7.57 -14.85
C SER A 379 2.30 6.34 -14.04
N PRO A 380 1.00 5.97 -14.05
CA PRO A 380 0.49 4.78 -13.37
C PRO A 380 1.13 3.47 -13.83
N THR A 381 1.66 3.42 -15.06
CA THR A 381 2.40 2.26 -15.59
C THR A 381 3.85 2.21 -15.11
N GLY A 382 4.36 3.29 -14.50
CA GLY A 382 5.76 3.43 -14.08
C GLY A 382 6.74 3.66 -15.23
N GLN A 383 6.28 3.78 -16.47
CA GLN A 383 7.17 3.86 -17.64
C GLN A 383 7.59 5.30 -17.97
N THR A 384 6.74 6.28 -17.67
CA THR A 384 6.98 7.70 -17.97
C THR A 384 7.11 8.53 -16.70
N LEU A 385 8.12 9.39 -16.64
CA LEU A 385 8.28 10.44 -15.65
C LEU A 385 8.00 11.80 -16.30
N ALA A 386 7.11 12.59 -15.70
CA ALA A 386 6.93 13.99 -16.05
C ALA A 386 7.68 14.87 -15.04
N SER A 387 8.40 15.87 -15.52
CA SER A 387 9.06 16.88 -14.69
C SER A 387 8.72 18.29 -15.17
N ALA A 388 8.34 19.16 -14.25
CA ALA A 388 8.04 20.56 -14.51
C ALA A 388 9.12 21.43 -13.86
N SER A 389 9.62 22.41 -14.60
CA SER A 389 10.69 23.29 -14.15
C SER A 389 10.30 24.76 -14.22
N ALA A 390 11.00 25.56 -13.42
CA ALA A 390 11.00 27.01 -13.51
C ALA A 390 11.51 27.55 -14.86
N ASP A 391 12.03 26.70 -15.76
CA ASP A 391 12.39 27.04 -17.13
C ASP A 391 11.19 27.12 -18.10
N HIS A 392 9.98 27.06 -17.55
CA HIS A 392 8.70 27.06 -18.26
C HIS A 392 8.51 25.86 -19.19
N THR A 393 9.16 24.73 -18.88
CA THR A 393 8.96 23.48 -19.61
C THR A 393 8.48 22.35 -18.71
N VAL A 394 7.68 21.47 -19.31
CA VAL A 394 7.39 20.14 -18.80
C VAL A 394 8.10 19.14 -19.69
N LYS A 395 8.90 18.24 -19.14
CA LYS A 395 9.59 17.18 -19.88
C LYS A 395 9.02 15.83 -19.52
N LEU A 396 8.80 14.99 -20.53
CA LEU A 396 8.44 13.59 -20.37
C LEU A 396 9.66 12.74 -20.66
N TRP A 397 9.96 11.82 -19.75
CA TRP A 397 11.12 10.95 -19.81
C TRP A 397 10.66 9.51 -19.79
N ASP A 398 11.33 8.68 -20.58
CA ASP A 398 11.27 7.24 -20.45
C ASP A 398 12.10 6.84 -19.23
N LEU A 399 11.44 6.26 -18.23
CA LEU A 399 12.06 5.99 -16.94
C LEU A 399 13.17 4.94 -17.05
N GLN A 400 13.00 3.95 -17.93
CA GLN A 400 13.91 2.81 -18.08
C GLN A 400 15.19 3.22 -18.82
N THR A 401 15.03 3.87 -19.97
CA THR A 401 16.12 4.24 -20.88
C THR A 401 16.76 5.57 -20.52
N GLY A 402 16.06 6.46 -19.81
CA GLY A 402 16.52 7.81 -19.56
C GLY A 402 16.23 8.81 -20.66
N ARG A 403 15.63 8.36 -21.76
CA ARG A 403 15.46 9.20 -22.96
C ARG A 403 14.40 10.26 -22.70
N LEU A 404 14.72 11.49 -23.11
CA LEU A 404 13.73 12.55 -23.24
C LEU A 404 12.75 12.16 -24.35
N LEU A 405 11.50 11.88 -23.99
CA LEU A 405 10.43 11.54 -24.92
C LEU A 405 9.83 12.80 -25.55
N GLN A 406 9.60 13.83 -24.73
CA GLN A 406 8.94 15.05 -25.17
C GLN A 406 9.35 16.25 -24.30
N THR A 407 9.46 17.43 -24.92
CA THR A 407 9.48 18.72 -24.21
C THR A 407 8.23 19.49 -24.57
N ILE A 408 7.46 19.85 -23.56
CA ILE A 408 6.26 20.68 -23.63
C ILE A 408 6.64 22.08 -23.14
N SER A 409 6.60 23.06 -24.03
CA SER A 409 6.86 24.46 -23.68
C SER A 409 5.57 25.14 -23.24
N ILE A 410 5.59 25.72 -22.05
CA ILE A 410 4.51 26.54 -21.52
C ILE A 410 4.88 28.01 -21.80
N PRO A 411 3.99 28.83 -22.39
CA PRO A 411 4.28 30.25 -22.58
C PRO A 411 4.68 30.90 -21.26
N ALA A 412 5.73 31.71 -21.24
CA ALA A 412 6.20 32.36 -20.02
C ALA A 412 5.10 33.21 -19.34
N ALA A 413 4.21 33.82 -20.15
CA ALA A 413 3.04 34.57 -19.68
C ALA A 413 2.03 33.70 -18.90
N SER A 414 2.00 32.39 -19.14
CA SER A 414 1.16 31.43 -18.42
C SER A 414 1.78 30.96 -17.10
N GLY A 415 2.99 31.41 -16.74
CA GLY A 415 3.62 31.09 -15.46
C GLY A 415 4.44 29.80 -15.42
N ILE A 416 4.80 29.38 -14.20
CA ILE A 416 5.58 28.17 -13.91
C ILE A 416 4.65 27.06 -13.47
N VAL A 417 4.85 25.85 -13.98
CA VAL A 417 4.05 24.67 -13.58
C VAL A 417 4.49 24.18 -12.20
N HIS A 418 3.56 24.21 -11.25
CA HIS A 418 3.76 23.72 -9.88
C HIS A 418 3.03 22.40 -9.60
N THR A 419 2.09 22.00 -10.45
CA THR A 419 1.33 20.75 -10.27
C THR A 419 1.27 19.97 -11.56
N LEU A 420 1.62 18.69 -11.44
CA LEU A 420 1.53 17.67 -12.48
C LEU A 420 0.67 16.51 -11.97
N ARG A 421 -0.33 16.10 -12.74
CA ARG A 421 -1.13 14.91 -12.45
C ARG A 421 -1.35 14.11 -13.71
N PHE A 422 -0.93 12.84 -13.70
CA PHE A 422 -1.39 11.89 -14.70
C PHE A 422 -2.84 11.49 -14.41
N SER A 423 -3.61 11.22 -15.45
CA SER A 423 -4.86 10.45 -15.30
C SER A 423 -4.55 9.03 -14.82
N PRO A 424 -5.48 8.35 -14.14
CA PRO A 424 -5.33 6.96 -13.68
C PRO A 424 -4.95 5.95 -14.77
N ASN A 425 -5.34 6.20 -16.03
CA ASN A 425 -4.95 5.38 -17.18
C ASN A 425 -3.61 5.79 -17.83
N GLY A 426 -2.95 6.84 -17.33
CA GLY A 426 -1.67 7.37 -17.83
C GLY A 426 -1.72 8.09 -19.18
N GLN A 427 -2.88 8.18 -19.84
CA GLN A 427 -3.00 8.74 -21.19
C GLN A 427 -3.10 10.27 -21.22
N ARG A 428 -3.35 10.90 -20.08
CA ARG A 428 -3.51 12.35 -19.94
C ARG A 428 -2.59 12.90 -18.88
N LEU A 429 -2.17 14.13 -19.07
CA LEU A 429 -1.44 14.91 -18.08
C LEU A 429 -2.15 16.25 -17.90
N ALA A 430 -2.52 16.56 -16.67
CA ALA A 430 -2.99 17.88 -16.27
C ALA A 430 -1.83 18.68 -15.68
N THR A 431 -1.70 19.94 -16.09
CA THR A 431 -0.68 20.89 -15.62
C THR A 431 -1.35 22.13 -15.06
N ALA A 432 -0.92 22.57 -13.87
CA ALA A 432 -1.34 23.85 -13.28
C ALA A 432 -0.16 24.76 -13.03
N THR A 433 -0.31 26.03 -13.39
CA THR A 433 0.69 27.07 -13.18
C THR A 433 0.35 27.99 -12.01
N ASP A 434 1.35 28.73 -11.53
CA ASP A 434 1.18 29.83 -10.58
C ASP A 434 0.37 31.01 -11.14
N GLN A 435 0.24 31.14 -12.47
CA GLN A 435 -0.62 32.14 -13.13
C GLN A 435 -2.00 31.58 -13.52
N ASN A 436 -2.52 30.65 -12.71
CA ASN A 436 -3.87 30.09 -12.86
C ASN A 436 -4.20 29.54 -14.25
N THR A 437 -3.19 29.04 -14.97
CA THR A 437 -3.39 28.37 -16.25
C THR A 437 -3.50 26.88 -16.01
N LEU A 438 -4.61 26.27 -16.47
CA LEU A 438 -4.84 24.83 -16.42
C LEU A 438 -4.89 24.27 -17.84
N GLN A 439 -4.01 23.32 -18.11
CA GLN A 439 -3.91 22.70 -19.42
C GLN A 439 -4.00 21.18 -19.30
N LEU A 440 -4.64 20.57 -20.28
CA LEU A 440 -4.81 19.14 -20.42
C LEU A 440 -4.08 18.67 -21.68
N TRP A 441 -3.20 17.70 -21.50
CA TRP A 441 -2.28 17.21 -22.51
C TRP A 441 -2.53 15.73 -22.78
N GLU A 442 -2.29 15.33 -24.02
CA GLU A 442 -2.19 13.95 -24.43
C GLU A 442 -0.75 13.47 -24.26
N VAL A 443 -0.55 12.43 -23.44
CA VAL A 443 0.80 11.96 -23.08
C VAL A 443 1.55 11.34 -24.27
N PRO A 444 0.96 10.42 -25.07
CA PRO A 444 1.70 9.79 -26.17
C PRO A 444 2.17 10.75 -27.26
N SER A 445 1.39 11.80 -27.56
CA SER A 445 1.69 12.76 -28.62
C SER A 445 2.32 14.06 -28.12
N GLY A 446 2.26 14.33 -26.82
CA GLY A 446 2.62 15.63 -26.25
C GLY A 446 1.71 16.78 -26.67
N ARG A 447 0.57 16.49 -27.31
CA ARG A 447 -0.32 17.50 -27.87
C ARG A 447 -1.18 18.14 -26.79
N LEU A 448 -1.31 19.46 -26.82
CA LEU A 448 -2.30 20.17 -26.03
C LEU A 448 -3.70 19.74 -26.50
N ILE A 449 -4.48 19.11 -25.62
CA ILE A 449 -5.88 18.80 -25.88
C ILE A 449 -6.68 20.09 -25.73
N ARG A 450 -6.49 20.79 -24.61
CA ARG A 450 -7.20 22.02 -24.30
C ARG A 450 -6.54 22.82 -23.17
N THR A 451 -6.56 24.14 -23.30
CA THR A 451 -6.43 25.05 -22.15
C THR A 451 -7.80 25.18 -21.50
N LEU A 452 -7.95 24.63 -20.29
CA LEU A 452 -9.21 24.54 -19.56
C LEU A 452 -9.54 25.87 -18.88
N VAL A 453 -8.53 26.49 -18.26
CA VAL A 453 -8.61 27.80 -17.63
C VAL A 453 -7.41 28.61 -18.10
N ASP A 454 -7.67 29.82 -18.59
CA ASP A 454 -6.66 30.76 -19.05
C ASP A 454 -6.92 32.13 -18.42
N ARG A 455 -6.25 32.40 -17.31
CA ARG A 455 -6.36 33.66 -16.55
C ARG A 455 -4.99 34.13 -16.09
N ALA A 456 -4.09 34.35 -17.05
CA ALA A 456 -2.82 34.99 -16.78
C ALA A 456 -3.05 36.35 -16.10
N GLY A 457 -2.50 36.56 -14.90
CA GLY A 457 -2.40 37.90 -14.30
C GLY A 457 -3.03 38.15 -12.94
N ASN A 458 -3.42 37.15 -12.14
CA ASN A 458 -3.80 37.37 -10.73
C ASN A 458 -3.67 36.09 -9.88
N GLY A 459 -2.54 35.87 -9.20
CA GLY A 459 -2.46 34.88 -8.11
C GLY A 459 -1.09 34.24 -7.89
N ILE A 460 -0.83 33.79 -6.66
CA ILE A 460 0.45 33.22 -6.17
C ILE A 460 0.34 31.70 -5.92
N ALA A 461 -0.86 31.12 -5.94
CA ALA A 461 -1.09 29.70 -5.64
C ALA A 461 -1.69 28.96 -6.85
N PRO A 462 -1.17 27.79 -7.23
CA PRO A 462 -1.71 27.00 -8.34
C PRO A 462 -3.13 26.52 -8.04
N LEU A 463 -3.98 26.51 -9.07
CA LEU A 463 -5.36 26.04 -8.95
C LEU A 463 -5.43 24.56 -8.56
N PRO A 464 -6.28 24.16 -7.59
CA PRO A 464 -6.41 22.78 -7.19
C PRO A 464 -7.05 21.96 -8.30
N LEU A 465 -6.50 20.77 -8.56
CA LEU A 465 -7.02 19.82 -9.54
C LEU A 465 -6.86 18.37 -9.11
N ALA A 466 -7.78 17.52 -9.55
CA ALA A 466 -7.70 16.08 -9.38
C ALA A 466 -8.51 15.36 -10.46
N PHE A 467 -7.97 14.25 -10.95
CA PHE A 467 -8.74 13.31 -11.74
C PHE A 467 -9.65 12.48 -10.84
N SER A 468 -10.83 12.12 -11.33
CA SER A 468 -11.65 11.07 -10.75
C SER A 468 -10.91 9.72 -10.78
N PRO A 469 -11.19 8.79 -9.85
CA PRO A 469 -10.48 7.50 -9.79
C PRO A 469 -10.60 6.66 -11.06
N ASP A 470 -11.72 6.76 -11.78
CA ASP A 470 -11.95 6.13 -13.08
C ASP A 470 -11.21 6.83 -14.24
N GLY A 471 -10.66 8.02 -14.00
CA GLY A 471 -9.94 8.83 -14.98
C GLY A 471 -10.80 9.48 -16.05
N THR A 472 -12.13 9.45 -15.93
CA THR A 472 -13.03 10.01 -16.95
C THR A 472 -13.22 11.51 -16.81
N THR A 473 -13.05 12.04 -15.60
CA THR A 473 -13.37 13.41 -15.23
C THR A 473 -12.19 14.08 -14.53
N LEU A 474 -11.96 15.36 -14.82
CA LEU A 474 -11.03 16.22 -14.09
C LEU A 474 -11.86 17.26 -13.33
N ALA A 475 -11.69 17.37 -12.01
CA ALA A 475 -12.23 18.46 -11.22
C ALA A 475 -11.17 19.53 -10.99
N THR A 476 -11.57 20.79 -11.07
CA THR A 476 -10.69 21.94 -10.85
C THR A 476 -11.41 23.02 -10.05
N GLY A 477 -10.71 23.63 -9.10
CA GLY A 477 -11.10 24.94 -8.59
C GLY A 477 -10.70 26.05 -9.56
N ASP A 478 -11.46 27.13 -9.60
CA ASP A 478 -11.16 28.30 -10.41
C ASP A 478 -11.26 29.58 -9.57
N ALA A 479 -10.49 30.60 -9.97
CA ALA A 479 -10.43 31.92 -9.35
C ALA A 479 -11.74 32.73 -9.47
N ASP A 480 -12.72 32.27 -10.27
CA ASP A 480 -14.09 32.82 -10.27
C ASP A 480 -14.99 32.18 -9.21
N ASN A 481 -14.40 31.57 -8.18
CA ASN A 481 -15.11 30.87 -7.11
C ASN A 481 -16.05 29.79 -7.68
N SER A 482 -15.54 28.96 -8.57
CA SER A 482 -16.32 27.81 -9.06
C SER A 482 -15.53 26.52 -9.05
N LEU A 483 -16.28 25.43 -8.87
CA LEU A 483 -15.81 24.07 -9.06
C LEU A 483 -16.24 23.62 -10.45
N LYS A 484 -15.27 23.34 -11.32
CA LYS A 484 -15.51 22.94 -12.71
C LYS A 484 -15.13 21.47 -12.89
N PHE A 485 -15.97 20.75 -13.64
CA PHE A 485 -15.71 19.38 -14.05
C PHE A 485 -15.51 19.34 -15.57
N TRP A 486 -14.49 18.62 -15.99
CA TRP A 486 -14.06 18.53 -17.38
C TRP A 486 -13.96 17.06 -17.79
N SER A 487 -14.36 16.76 -19.01
CA SER A 487 -14.07 15.47 -19.63
C SER A 487 -12.55 15.31 -19.76
N ALA A 488 -11.97 14.28 -19.14
CA ALA A 488 -10.54 13.97 -19.27
C ALA A 488 -10.16 13.58 -20.70
N ALA A 489 -11.11 13.07 -21.49
CA ALA A 489 -10.85 12.67 -22.87
C ALA A 489 -10.70 13.88 -23.82
N THR A 490 -11.57 14.89 -23.67
CA THR A 490 -11.74 15.99 -24.64
C THR A 490 -11.41 17.38 -24.09
N GLY A 491 -11.29 17.51 -22.77
CA GLY A 491 -11.24 18.79 -22.06
C GLY A 491 -12.57 19.55 -22.06
N ALA A 492 -13.65 19.01 -22.62
CA ALA A 492 -14.94 19.70 -22.64
C ALA A 492 -15.47 19.89 -21.21
N ARG A 493 -15.94 21.11 -20.89
CA ARG A 493 -16.55 21.41 -19.60
C ARG A 493 -17.90 20.69 -19.50
N GLN A 494 -18.05 19.83 -18.50
CA GLN A 494 -19.26 19.04 -18.26
C GLN A 494 -20.19 19.73 -17.26
N LEU A 495 -19.62 20.32 -16.22
CA LEU A 495 -20.39 20.92 -15.12
C LEU A 495 -19.62 22.10 -14.52
N THR A 496 -20.37 23.07 -14.01
CA THR A 496 -19.85 24.15 -13.17
C THR A 496 -20.78 24.28 -11.97
N LEU A 497 -20.19 24.17 -10.79
CA LEU A 497 -20.87 24.39 -9.52
C LEU A 497 -20.32 25.67 -8.91
N THR A 498 -21.20 26.59 -8.53
CA THR A 498 -20.80 27.81 -7.84
C THR A 498 -20.36 27.48 -6.43
N VAL A 499 -19.18 27.92 -6.05
CA VAL A 499 -18.73 27.95 -4.67
C VAL A 499 -18.62 29.41 -4.24
N HIS A 500 -18.69 29.70 -2.94
CA HIS A 500 -18.76 31.10 -2.49
C HIS A 500 -17.38 31.70 -2.19
N GLU A 501 -16.33 30.88 -2.25
CA GLU A 501 -14.95 31.25 -1.91
C GLU A 501 -13.94 30.52 -2.82
N PRO A 502 -12.70 31.03 -2.98
CA PRO A 502 -11.69 30.41 -3.83
C PRO A 502 -11.24 29.07 -3.26
N LEU A 503 -11.28 28.01 -4.07
CA LEU A 503 -10.82 26.69 -3.63
C LEU A 503 -9.29 26.64 -3.53
N ARG A 504 -8.80 26.11 -2.42
CA ARG A 504 -7.38 25.87 -2.13
C ARG A 504 -6.97 24.42 -2.34
N HIS A 505 -7.88 23.47 -2.11
CA HIS A 505 -7.60 22.06 -2.30
C HIS A 505 -8.87 21.28 -2.67
N LEU A 506 -8.69 20.15 -3.35
CA LEU A 506 -9.76 19.20 -3.62
C LEU A 506 -9.22 17.78 -3.69
N ALA A 507 -10.06 16.80 -3.36
CA ALA A 507 -9.73 15.38 -3.42
C ALA A 507 -10.99 14.57 -3.74
N TYR A 508 -10.88 13.58 -4.62
CA TYR A 508 -11.93 12.58 -4.80
C TYR A 508 -11.85 11.52 -3.71
N SER A 509 -12.99 10.95 -3.32
CA SER A 509 -13.00 9.70 -2.57
C SER A 509 -12.46 8.56 -3.45
N PRO A 510 -11.87 7.50 -2.87
CA PRO A 510 -11.31 6.37 -3.63
C PRO A 510 -12.30 5.70 -4.58
N ASN A 511 -13.59 5.65 -4.19
CA ASN A 511 -14.66 5.09 -5.02
C ASN A 511 -15.21 6.07 -6.09
N GLY A 512 -14.79 7.35 -6.06
CA GLY A 512 -15.22 8.37 -7.02
C GLY A 512 -16.63 8.91 -6.81
N GLU A 513 -17.35 8.51 -5.76
CA GLU A 513 -18.73 8.96 -5.50
C GLU A 513 -18.81 10.29 -4.75
N ARG A 514 -17.72 10.71 -4.13
CA ARG A 514 -17.62 11.94 -3.34
C ARG A 514 -16.43 12.78 -3.78
N LEU A 515 -16.55 14.09 -3.56
CA LEU A 515 -15.47 15.04 -3.71
C LEU A 515 -15.39 15.89 -2.43
N ALA A 516 -14.22 16.02 -1.84
CA ALA A 516 -13.95 17.01 -0.80
C ALA A 516 -13.32 18.23 -1.45
N THR A 517 -13.79 19.42 -1.10
CA THR A 517 -13.20 20.70 -1.51
C THR A 517 -12.96 21.56 -0.29
N SER A 518 -11.93 22.40 -0.30
CA SER A 518 -11.67 23.36 0.77
C SER A 518 -11.29 24.72 0.23
N ASP A 519 -11.79 25.78 0.87
CA ASP A 519 -11.43 27.17 0.62
C ASP A 519 -10.43 27.72 1.66
N GLY A 520 -10.01 26.88 2.61
CA GLY A 520 -9.13 27.24 3.74
C GLY A 520 -9.87 27.67 5.01
N THR A 521 -11.15 28.01 4.92
CA THR A 521 -12.02 28.31 6.07
C THR A 521 -13.05 27.20 6.31
N THR A 522 -13.51 26.58 5.22
CA THR A 522 -14.55 25.57 5.20
C THR A 522 -14.14 24.45 4.24
N ALA A 523 -14.31 23.20 4.66
CA ALA A 523 -14.34 22.05 3.77
C ALA A 523 -15.79 21.67 3.46
N ARG A 524 -16.05 21.29 2.21
CA ARG A 524 -17.34 20.80 1.74
C ARG A 524 -17.17 19.39 1.21
N LEU A 525 -18.06 18.50 1.62
CA LEU A 525 -18.16 17.15 1.06
C LEU A 525 -19.33 17.10 0.08
N TRP A 526 -19.03 16.84 -1.18
CA TRP A 526 -20.00 16.76 -2.26
C TRP A 526 -20.39 15.32 -2.55
N ASN A 527 -21.68 15.07 -2.78
CA ASN A 527 -22.16 13.88 -3.46
C ASN A 527 -22.22 14.16 -4.95
N LEU A 528 -21.46 13.41 -5.75
CA LEU A 528 -21.33 13.68 -7.18
C LEU A 528 -22.52 13.18 -8.00
N ALA A 529 -23.31 12.23 -7.47
CA ALA A 529 -24.54 11.78 -8.10
C ALA A 529 -25.65 12.84 -7.99
N THR A 530 -25.84 13.41 -6.79
CA THR A 530 -26.85 14.46 -6.56
C THR A 530 -26.34 15.87 -6.87
N ARG A 531 -25.02 16.06 -6.89
CA ARG A 531 -24.31 17.36 -7.06
C ARG A 531 -24.56 18.33 -5.91
N GLU A 532 -24.93 17.80 -4.76
CA GLU A 532 -25.20 18.58 -3.54
C GLU A 532 -24.09 18.42 -2.53
N THR A 533 -23.92 19.44 -1.69
CA THR A 533 -23.06 19.34 -0.52
C THR A 533 -23.78 18.54 0.56
N VAL A 534 -23.18 17.43 0.98
CA VAL A 534 -23.68 16.56 2.04
C VAL A 534 -23.27 17.11 3.40
N HIS A 535 -22.01 17.54 3.55
CA HIS A 535 -21.47 18.06 4.80
C HIS A 535 -20.73 19.38 4.59
N PHE A 536 -20.94 20.31 5.53
CA PHE A 536 -20.20 21.56 5.67
C PHE A 536 -19.35 21.48 6.93
N ILE A 537 -18.02 21.60 6.77
CA ILE A 537 -17.04 21.34 7.82
C ILE A 537 -16.24 22.62 8.08
N PRO A 538 -16.41 23.29 9.23
CA PRO A 538 -15.62 24.47 9.57
C PRO A 538 -14.17 24.10 9.90
N LEU A 539 -13.21 24.73 9.24
CA LEU A 539 -11.77 24.48 9.41
C LEU A 539 -11.08 25.48 10.36
N ASN A 540 -11.80 26.51 10.78
CA ASN A 540 -11.27 27.54 11.67
C ASN A 540 -12.07 27.60 12.98
N GLN A 541 -11.52 27.03 14.05
CA GLN A 541 -12.14 27.04 15.37
C GLN A 541 -11.46 28.10 16.25
N THR A 542 -11.56 29.39 15.91
CA THR A 542 -10.77 30.44 16.58
C THR A 542 -11.39 31.10 17.81
N ALA A 543 -12.58 30.70 18.28
CA ALA A 543 -13.25 31.37 19.40
C ALA A 543 -13.28 32.92 19.30
N GLY A 544 -13.34 33.48 18.08
CA GLY A 544 -13.35 34.92 17.83
C GLY A 544 -11.98 35.55 17.54
N HIS A 545 -10.88 34.80 17.56
CA HIS A 545 -9.56 35.31 17.15
C HIS A 545 -9.42 35.36 15.61
N HIS A 546 -9.13 36.54 15.06
CA HIS A 546 -8.80 36.72 13.64
C HIS A 546 -7.33 36.37 13.39
N ILE A 547 -7.03 35.07 13.28
CA ILE A 547 -5.75 34.61 12.73
C ILE A 547 -5.95 34.39 11.23
N GLN A 548 -5.09 34.99 10.42
CA GLN A 548 -5.00 34.78 8.97
C GLN A 548 -3.94 33.70 8.71
N PRO A 549 -4.30 32.42 8.63
CA PRO A 549 -3.34 31.37 8.34
C PRO A 549 -2.92 31.42 6.88
N THR A 550 -1.61 31.39 6.65
CA THR A 550 -1.02 31.52 5.33
C THR A 550 -1.14 30.26 4.45
N ASN A 551 -1.60 29.12 4.99
CA ASN A 551 -1.64 27.86 4.23
C ASN A 551 -2.62 26.76 4.74
N LEU A 552 -3.79 27.15 5.28
CA LEU A 552 -4.85 26.18 5.55
C LEU A 552 -5.53 25.70 4.26
N GLY A 553 -6.00 24.45 4.27
CA GLY A 553 -6.98 23.97 3.31
C GLY A 553 -6.76 22.57 2.75
N GLN A 554 -5.68 21.87 3.10
CA GLN A 554 -5.46 20.52 2.60
C GLN A 554 -6.58 19.58 3.05
N VAL A 555 -7.10 18.78 2.11
CA VAL A 555 -8.10 17.73 2.36
C VAL A 555 -7.67 16.44 1.68
N ALA A 556 -7.84 15.30 2.35
CA ALA A 556 -7.60 13.99 1.76
C ALA A 556 -8.48 12.91 2.41
N PHE A 557 -8.90 11.92 1.61
CA PHE A 557 -9.59 10.74 2.11
C PHE A 557 -8.59 9.67 2.53
N SER A 558 -8.99 8.87 3.53
CA SER A 558 -8.36 7.57 3.79
C SER A 558 -8.59 6.62 2.61
N ALA A 559 -7.77 5.56 2.52
CA ALA A 559 -7.80 4.61 1.42
C ALA A 559 -9.15 3.86 1.28
N ASP A 560 -9.88 3.67 2.39
CA ASP A 560 -11.22 3.09 2.43
C ASP A 560 -12.35 4.09 2.08
N GLY A 561 -12.03 5.39 1.97
CA GLY A 561 -12.98 6.48 1.74
C GLY A 561 -13.91 6.81 2.92
N GLN A 562 -13.72 6.22 4.10
CA GLN A 562 -14.61 6.40 5.26
C GLN A 562 -14.21 7.59 6.15
N THR A 563 -12.94 7.99 6.09
CA THR A 563 -12.39 9.10 6.86
C THR A 563 -11.93 10.23 5.93
N LEU A 564 -12.29 11.45 6.27
CA LEU A 564 -11.77 12.66 5.64
C LEU A 564 -10.84 13.35 6.64
N ALA A 565 -9.59 13.60 6.25
CA ALA A 565 -8.68 14.45 7.01
C ALA A 565 -8.67 15.86 6.44
N THR A 566 -8.67 16.86 7.32
CA THR A 566 -8.59 18.28 6.96
C THR A 566 -7.50 18.97 7.78
N HIS A 567 -6.75 19.87 7.15
CA HIS A 567 -5.87 20.80 7.86
C HIS A 567 -6.76 21.87 8.51
N THR A 568 -6.71 21.97 9.83
CA THR A 568 -7.61 22.78 10.67
C THR A 568 -6.79 23.65 11.64
N LEU A 569 -7.27 24.85 11.97
CA LEU A 569 -6.77 25.59 13.13
C LEU A 569 -7.53 25.13 14.38
N LEU A 570 -6.79 24.57 15.33
CA LEU A 570 -7.32 24.03 16.58
C LEU A 570 -7.06 25.00 17.73
N LEU A 571 -8.02 25.08 18.66
CA LEU A 571 -7.76 25.72 19.94
C LEU A 571 -6.67 24.92 20.67
N PRO A 572 -5.76 25.60 21.39
CA PRO A 572 -4.75 24.93 22.19
C PRO A 572 -5.38 24.12 23.33
N LEU A 573 -4.66 23.10 23.77
CA LEU A 573 -5.12 22.14 24.78
C LEU A 573 -5.19 22.72 26.21
N THR A 574 -4.63 23.91 26.42
CA THR A 574 -4.53 24.57 27.74
C THR A 574 -5.04 26.00 27.66
N ASP A 575 -5.89 26.40 28.60
CA ASP A 575 -6.48 27.76 28.69
C ASP A 575 -5.45 28.89 28.85
N SER A 576 -4.19 28.55 29.19
CA SER A 576 -3.09 29.51 29.39
C SER A 576 -2.42 30.01 28.09
N GLU A 577 -2.70 29.38 26.94
CA GLU A 577 -2.22 29.86 25.64
C GLU A 577 -3.42 30.26 24.78
N PRO A 578 -3.65 31.54 24.45
CA PRO A 578 -4.85 31.95 23.70
C PRO A 578 -4.68 31.85 22.17
N ILE A 579 -3.62 31.22 21.67
CA ILE A 579 -3.27 31.25 20.24
C ILE A 579 -3.60 29.89 19.59
N PRO A 580 -4.60 29.83 18.70
CA PRO A 580 -4.86 28.67 17.84
C PRO A 580 -3.61 28.15 17.14
N ARG A 581 -3.43 26.82 17.16
CA ARG A 581 -2.28 26.13 16.54
C ARG A 581 -2.75 25.33 15.32
N GLN A 582 -1.82 25.08 14.39
CA GLN A 582 -2.08 24.18 13.26
C GLN A 582 -2.34 22.75 13.77
N GLY A 583 -3.30 22.09 13.16
CA GLY A 583 -3.64 20.71 13.46
C GLY A 583 -4.36 20.01 12.30
N ILE A 584 -4.63 18.73 12.47
CA ILE A 584 -5.41 17.94 11.53
C ILE A 584 -6.66 17.47 12.24
N THR A 585 -7.83 17.64 11.63
CA THR A 585 -9.07 17.02 12.10
C THR A 585 -9.46 15.88 11.17
N LEU A 586 -9.79 14.73 11.76
CA LEU A 586 -10.33 13.57 11.07
C LEU A 586 -11.84 13.57 11.24
N TRP A 587 -12.57 13.34 10.16
CA TRP A 587 -14.03 13.40 10.11
C TRP A 587 -14.59 12.11 9.53
N SER A 588 -15.74 11.67 10.04
CA SER A 588 -16.50 10.59 9.42
C SER A 588 -17.14 11.11 8.14
N VAL A 589 -16.88 10.44 7.01
CA VAL A 589 -17.51 10.79 5.73
C VAL A 589 -19.02 10.53 5.77
N ALA A 590 -19.43 9.49 6.50
CA ALA A 590 -20.84 9.13 6.65
C ALA A 590 -21.62 10.18 7.48
N THR A 591 -21.13 10.53 8.67
CA THR A 591 -21.89 11.37 9.61
C THR A 591 -21.50 12.85 9.59
N GLY A 592 -20.36 13.20 9.00
CA GLY A 592 -19.80 14.55 9.03
C GLY A 592 -19.26 14.98 10.40
N GLN A 593 -19.26 14.07 11.39
CA GLN A 593 -18.81 14.38 12.75
C GLN A 593 -17.28 14.24 12.89
N PRO A 594 -16.64 15.07 13.74
CA PRO A 594 -15.22 14.94 14.02
C PRO A 594 -14.96 13.63 14.78
N LEU A 595 -13.99 12.86 14.29
CA LEU A 595 -13.51 11.61 14.88
C LEU A 595 -12.35 11.87 15.84
N ALA A 596 -11.37 12.68 15.41
CA ALA A 596 -10.17 12.96 16.17
C ALA A 596 -9.51 14.26 15.74
N GLN A 597 -8.68 14.84 16.61
CA GLN A 597 -7.90 16.05 16.36
C GLN A 597 -6.43 15.82 16.72
N LEU A 598 -5.55 16.06 15.75
CA LEU A 598 -4.10 15.99 15.89
C LEU A 598 -3.56 17.41 16.02
N HIS A 599 -2.88 17.72 17.11
CA HIS A 599 -2.37 19.07 17.38
C HIS A 599 -0.90 19.20 16.95
N GLU A 600 -0.47 20.42 16.64
CA GLU A 600 0.92 20.78 16.29
C GLU A 600 1.47 20.10 15.02
N VAL A 601 0.55 19.81 14.10
CA VAL A 601 0.83 19.22 12.79
C VAL A 601 0.10 20.00 11.70
N GLY A 602 0.68 20.03 10.51
CA GLY A 602 0.17 20.77 9.35
C GLY A 602 -0.03 19.85 8.15
N PRO A 603 0.76 20.00 7.05
CA PRO A 603 0.63 19.17 5.86
C PRO A 603 0.66 17.68 6.16
N PHE A 604 -0.17 16.91 5.45
CA PHE A 604 -0.30 15.48 5.70
C PHE A 604 -0.54 14.64 4.44
N GLN A 605 -0.34 13.34 4.58
CA GLN A 605 -0.64 12.36 3.54
C GLN A 605 -1.08 11.04 4.18
N PHE A 606 -2.22 10.49 3.74
CA PHE A 606 -2.55 9.11 4.05
C PHE A 606 -1.65 8.16 3.29
N SER A 607 -1.20 7.10 3.96
CA SER A 607 -0.57 5.98 3.28
C SER A 607 -1.54 5.38 2.25
N PRO A 608 -1.04 4.90 1.08
CA PRO A 608 -1.90 4.36 0.03
C PRO A 608 -2.78 3.18 0.47
N ARG A 609 -2.34 2.43 1.49
CA ARG A 609 -3.10 1.31 2.10
C ARG A 609 -4.00 1.75 3.26
N GLY A 610 -3.85 2.99 3.74
CA GLY A 610 -4.59 3.53 4.88
C GLY A 610 -4.03 3.14 6.26
N ASP A 611 -2.98 2.32 6.33
CA ASP A 611 -2.37 1.84 7.57
C ASP A 611 -1.82 2.95 8.50
N PHE A 612 -1.48 4.11 7.94
CA PHE A 612 -1.01 5.28 8.68
C PHE A 612 -1.25 6.60 7.93
N LEU A 613 -1.06 7.70 8.65
CA LEU A 613 -1.07 9.08 8.18
C LEU A 613 0.27 9.73 8.55
N LEU A 614 0.98 10.22 7.54
CA LEU A 614 2.19 11.01 7.71
C LEU A 614 1.80 12.47 7.87
N ALA A 615 2.25 13.14 8.93
CA ALA A 615 1.96 14.53 9.20
C ALA A 615 3.26 15.31 9.47
N GLN A 616 3.33 16.54 8.97
CA GLN A 616 4.46 17.43 9.16
C GLN A 616 4.16 18.45 10.25
N GLY A 617 4.90 18.42 11.36
CA GLY A 617 4.94 19.47 12.38
C GLY A 617 6.34 20.06 12.53
N GLN A 618 6.75 20.39 13.76
CA GLN A 618 8.17 20.62 14.07
C GLN A 618 9.04 19.40 13.74
N THR A 619 8.44 18.22 13.80
CA THR A 619 9.01 16.94 13.40
C THR A 619 8.05 16.24 12.45
N MET A 620 8.57 15.30 11.66
CA MET A 620 7.74 14.45 10.81
C MET A 620 7.14 13.34 11.68
N GLN A 621 5.82 13.22 11.70
CA GLN A 621 5.07 12.33 12.60
C GLN A 621 4.30 11.28 11.80
N ILE A 622 4.28 10.04 12.30
CA ILE A 622 3.51 8.94 11.75
C ILE A 622 2.41 8.57 12.75
N TRP A 623 1.17 8.76 12.33
CA TRP A 623 -0.03 8.46 13.09
C TRP A 623 -0.69 7.19 12.54
N GLN A 624 -1.07 6.27 13.42
CA GLN A 624 -1.77 5.06 13.04
C GLN A 624 -3.23 5.13 13.49
N PRO A 625 -4.18 4.55 12.74
CA PRO A 625 -5.52 4.33 13.25
C PRO A 625 -5.43 3.45 14.51
N TYR A 626 -6.39 3.58 15.41
CA TYR A 626 -6.34 2.84 16.68
C TYR A 626 -6.28 1.33 16.43
N SER A 627 -5.11 0.72 16.66
CA SER A 627 -4.95 -0.74 16.76
C SER A 627 -4.91 -1.09 18.25
N GLY A 628 -6.03 -1.45 18.84
CA GLY A 628 -6.06 -1.79 20.26
C GLY A 628 -7.15 -2.78 20.64
N LEU A 629 -6.80 -4.06 20.58
CA LEU A 629 -6.81 -4.85 21.81
C LEU A 629 -5.37 -5.28 22.10
N VAL A 630 -4.65 -4.44 22.85
CA VAL A 630 -3.55 -4.93 23.67
C VAL A 630 -4.21 -5.81 24.73
N ARG A 631 -4.09 -7.14 24.63
CA ARG A 631 -4.26 -7.99 25.82
C ARG A 631 -3.07 -7.71 26.73
N SER A 632 -3.22 -6.74 27.62
CA SER A 632 -2.37 -6.57 28.78
C SER A 632 -2.40 -7.85 29.61
N GLY A 633 -1.23 -8.32 30.04
CA GLY A 633 -1.09 -9.57 30.76
C GLY A 633 -1.93 -9.65 32.04
N LEU A 634 -2.46 -10.85 32.26
CA LEU A 634 -2.45 -11.60 33.52
C LEU A 634 -2.36 -13.08 33.16
#